data_AF-A0A257W8B1-F1
#
_entry.id   AF-A0A257W8B1-F1
#
_cell.length_a   1.000
_cell.length_b   1.000
_cell.length_c   1.000
_cell.angle_alpha   90.00
_cell.angle_beta   90.00
_cell.angle_gamma   90.00
#
_symmetry.space_group_name_H-M   'P 1'
#
loop_
_entity.id
_entity.type
_entity.pdbx_description
1 polymer ?
#
loop_
_entity_poly.entity_id
_entity_poly.type
_entity_poly.pdbx_seq_one_letter_code
_entity_poly.pdbx_strand_id
1 'polypeptide(L)'
;MRKQSSFFLFFFLLSQQIFSQNIDQIINVNEVRRIETFLAADELKGRRTFSPEIDKAADFIANEFKAAGLQTLNNNGSYLQSFVMVQPKFISASGVLDGVQMETRNLIVVTCKPELQLNEGSG
;
A
#
# COMPACT_ATOMS: atom_id res chain seq x y z
N MET A 1 32.73 -54.99 17.68
CA MET A 1 32.26 -53.63 18.01
C MET A 1 31.49 -52.93 16.88
N ARG A 2 31.69 -53.26 15.59
CA ARG A 2 31.01 -52.60 14.44
C ARG A 2 29.48 -52.75 14.36
N LYS A 3 28.92 -53.88 14.83
CA LYS A 3 27.46 -54.16 14.73
C LYS A 3 26.60 -53.37 15.74
N GLN A 4 27.14 -53.09 16.93
CA GLN A 4 26.43 -52.34 18.00
C GLN A 4 26.26 -50.85 17.63
N SER A 5 27.27 -50.25 16.97
CA SER A 5 27.23 -48.86 16.52
C SER A 5 26.19 -48.62 15.41
N SER A 6 25.99 -49.61 14.53
CA SER A 6 24.94 -49.55 13.49
C SER A 6 23.53 -49.60 14.07
N PHE A 7 23.33 -50.33 15.18
CA PHE A 7 22.04 -50.42 15.87
C PHE A 7 21.69 -49.10 16.58
N PHE A 8 22.71 -48.45 17.15
CA PHE A 8 22.57 -47.13 17.77
C PHE A 8 22.25 -46.02 16.76
N LEU A 9 22.87 -46.08 15.57
CA LEU A 9 22.60 -45.14 14.48
C LEU A 9 21.16 -45.30 13.94
N PHE A 10 20.65 -46.53 13.86
CA PHE A 10 19.28 -46.81 13.44
C PHE A 10 18.25 -46.27 14.46
N PHE A 11 18.53 -46.40 15.76
CA PHE A 11 17.67 -45.86 16.81
C PHE A 11 17.65 -44.32 16.83
N PHE A 12 18.76 -43.68 16.49
CA PHE A 12 18.86 -42.21 16.36
C PHE A 12 18.11 -41.67 15.13
N LEU A 13 18.00 -42.44 14.04
CA LEU A 13 17.14 -42.08 12.91
C LEU A 13 15.64 -42.26 13.21
N LEU A 14 15.28 -43.21 14.08
CA LEU A 14 13.88 -43.48 14.43
C LEU A 14 13.28 -42.44 15.40
N SER A 15 14.11 -41.65 16.08
CA SER A 15 13.67 -40.63 17.05
C SER A 15 13.46 -39.23 16.46
N GLN A 16 13.63 -39.06 15.15
CA GLN A 16 13.39 -37.80 14.47
C GLN A 16 11.87 -37.60 14.28
N GLN A 17 11.21 -37.02 15.28
CA GLN A 17 9.83 -36.53 15.15
C GLN A 17 9.86 -35.24 14.31
N ILE A 18 9.36 -35.31 13.08
CA ILE A 18 9.17 -34.13 12.23
C ILE A 18 7.83 -33.50 12.63
N PHE A 19 7.87 -32.38 13.34
CA PHE A 19 6.67 -31.59 13.63
C PHE A 19 6.27 -30.79 12.40
N SER A 20 5.03 -30.96 11.94
CA SER A 20 4.43 -30.04 10.97
C SER A 20 4.03 -28.75 11.69
N GLN A 21 4.33 -27.59 11.09
CA GLN A 21 3.94 -26.31 11.68
C GLN A 21 2.44 -26.11 11.51
N ASN A 22 1.73 -25.89 12.61
CA ASN A 22 0.32 -25.57 12.55
C ASN A 22 0.15 -24.10 12.09
N ILE A 23 -0.36 -23.90 10.88
CA ILE A 23 -0.56 -22.57 10.30
C ILE A 23 -1.53 -21.70 11.12
N ASP A 24 -2.46 -22.30 11.86
CA ASP A 24 -3.43 -21.57 12.68
C ASP A 24 -2.76 -20.87 13.89
N GLN A 25 -1.56 -21.29 14.27
CA GLN A 25 -0.74 -20.59 15.26
C GLN A 25 -0.08 -19.33 14.71
N ILE A 26 0.07 -19.23 13.39
CA ILE A 26 0.66 -18.10 12.68
C ILE A 26 -0.45 -17.16 12.16
N ILE A 27 -1.50 -17.72 11.59
CA ILE A 27 -2.64 -17.00 11.02
C ILE A 27 -3.89 -17.32 11.84
N ASN A 28 -4.30 -16.37 12.67
CA ASN A 28 -5.48 -16.54 13.53
C ASN A 28 -6.72 -15.89 12.88
N VAL A 29 -7.73 -16.71 12.58
CA VAL A 29 -9.00 -16.26 11.95
C VAL A 29 -9.70 -15.17 12.76
N ASN A 30 -9.65 -15.23 14.10
CA ASN A 30 -10.29 -14.21 14.95
C ASN A 30 -9.58 -12.87 14.83
N GLU A 31 -8.25 -12.89 14.71
CA GLU A 31 -7.46 -11.67 14.58
C GLU A 31 -7.65 -11.02 13.21
N VAL A 32 -7.62 -11.83 12.15
CA VAL A 32 -7.95 -11.36 10.79
C VAL A 32 -9.34 -10.72 10.78
N ARG A 33 -10.34 -11.40 11.36
CA ARG A 33 -11.70 -10.87 11.45
C ARG A 33 -11.77 -9.55 12.22
N ARG A 34 -11.04 -9.39 13.34
CA ARG A 34 -11.02 -8.16 14.13
C ARG A 34 -10.53 -6.98 13.29
N ILE A 35 -9.40 -7.18 12.60
CA ILE A 35 -8.78 -6.17 11.75
C ILE A 35 -9.70 -5.80 10.57
N GLU A 36 -10.21 -6.81 9.85
CA GLU A 36 -11.12 -6.59 8.71
C GLU A 36 -12.40 -5.88 9.13
N THR A 37 -13.02 -6.31 10.25
CA THR A 37 -14.26 -5.72 10.75
C THR A 37 -14.06 -4.25 11.11
N PHE A 38 -12.95 -3.89 11.77
CA PHE A 38 -12.65 -2.50 12.07
C PHE A 38 -12.43 -1.68 10.79
N LEU A 39 -11.63 -2.19 9.86
CA LEU A 39 -11.31 -1.50 8.59
C LEU A 39 -12.51 -1.39 7.63
N ALA A 40 -13.54 -2.21 7.84
CA ALA A 40 -14.81 -2.18 7.11
C ALA A 40 -15.97 -1.58 7.93
N ALA A 41 -15.72 -1.08 9.13
CA ALA A 41 -16.76 -0.56 10.00
C ALA A 41 -17.43 0.70 9.42
N ASP A 42 -18.73 0.84 9.67
CA ASP A 42 -19.52 2.01 9.26
C ASP A 42 -18.96 3.33 9.82
N GLU A 43 -18.27 3.27 10.97
CA GLU A 43 -17.60 4.42 11.60
C GLU A 43 -16.52 5.05 10.71
N LEU A 44 -15.90 4.24 9.84
CA LEU A 44 -14.93 4.73 8.86
C LEU A 44 -15.63 5.31 7.62
N LYS A 45 -16.92 5.05 7.35
CA LYS A 45 -17.68 5.67 6.24
C LYS A 45 -17.02 5.56 4.86
N GLY A 46 -16.07 4.64 4.69
CA GLY A 46 -15.18 4.55 3.53
C GLY A 46 -13.76 5.05 3.81
N ARG A 47 -12.88 4.94 2.81
CA ARG A 47 -11.44 5.26 2.97
C ARG A 47 -10.92 6.00 1.74
N ARG A 48 -11.70 6.99 1.28
CA ARG A 48 -11.34 7.79 0.11
C ARG A 48 -10.12 8.66 0.44
N THR A 49 -9.24 8.89 -0.54
CA THR A 49 -8.14 9.85 -0.39
C THR A 49 -8.66 11.22 0.06
N PHE A 50 -7.91 11.87 0.97
CA PHE A 50 -8.26 13.16 1.57
C PHE A 50 -9.57 13.16 2.36
N SER A 51 -9.89 12.08 3.07
CA SER A 51 -10.98 12.01 4.05
C SER A 51 -10.41 11.87 5.47
N PRO A 52 -11.06 12.41 6.51
CA PRO A 52 -10.59 12.22 7.88
C PRO A 52 -10.61 10.75 8.32
N GLU A 53 -11.42 9.91 7.68
CA GLU A 53 -11.51 8.49 7.99
C GLU A 53 -10.36 7.65 7.41
N ILE A 54 -9.71 8.08 6.30
CA ILE A 54 -8.46 7.42 5.87
C ILE A 54 -7.35 7.63 6.92
N ASP A 55 -7.31 8.78 7.58
CA ASP A 55 -6.32 9.07 8.62
C ASP A 55 -6.54 8.18 9.85
N LYS A 56 -7.80 8.02 10.28
CA LYS A 56 -8.15 7.08 11.38
C LYS A 56 -7.75 5.64 11.06
N ALA A 57 -7.98 5.20 9.83
CA ALA A 57 -7.59 3.86 9.38
C ALA A 57 -6.07 3.70 9.35
N ALA A 58 -5.34 4.73 8.91
CA ALA A 58 -3.88 4.74 8.90
C ALA A 58 -3.32 4.67 10.33
N ASP A 59 -3.88 5.43 11.27
CA ASP A 59 -3.48 5.40 12.69
C ASP A 59 -3.73 4.02 13.32
N PHE A 60 -4.86 3.38 13.01
CA PHE A 60 -5.13 2.01 13.44
C PHE A 60 -4.07 1.05 12.94
N ILE A 61 -3.78 1.04 11.62
CA ILE A 61 -2.76 0.16 11.03
C ILE A 61 -1.38 0.43 11.61
N ALA A 62 -1.01 1.69 11.82
CA ALA A 62 0.26 2.08 12.44
C ALA A 62 0.38 1.52 13.87
N ASN A 63 -0.70 1.54 14.64
CA ASN A 63 -0.73 0.95 15.99
C ASN A 63 -0.61 -0.59 15.94
N GLU A 64 -1.28 -1.25 15.01
CA GLU A 64 -1.14 -2.70 14.79
C GLU A 64 0.30 -3.07 14.42
N PHE A 65 0.95 -2.29 13.56
CA PHE A 65 2.35 -2.50 13.20
C PHE A 65 3.30 -2.33 14.39
N LYS A 66 3.05 -1.31 15.22
CA LYS A 66 3.78 -1.11 16.46
C LYS A 66 3.59 -2.28 17.43
N ALA A 67 2.36 -2.76 17.59
CA ALA A 67 2.04 -3.89 18.46
C ALA A 67 2.70 -5.20 17.96
N ALA A 68 2.80 -5.37 16.65
CA ALA A 68 3.49 -6.49 16.01
C ALA A 68 5.04 -6.39 16.09
N GLY A 69 5.59 -5.27 16.58
CA GLY A 69 7.04 -5.07 16.69
C GLY A 69 7.74 -4.81 15.35
N LEU A 70 7.01 -4.33 14.34
CA LEU A 70 7.60 -3.97 13.06
C LEU A 70 8.54 -2.78 13.19
N GLN A 71 9.56 -2.73 12.33
CA GLN A 71 10.46 -1.58 12.25
C GLN A 71 9.84 -0.49 11.38
N THR A 72 10.09 0.77 11.74
CA THR A 72 9.71 1.92 10.90
C THR A 72 10.64 2.03 9.70
N LEU A 73 10.15 2.58 8.59
CA LEU A 73 10.97 2.76 7.40
C LEU A 73 12.16 3.67 7.72
N ASN A 74 13.38 3.20 7.46
CA ASN A 74 14.62 3.95 7.71
C ASN A 74 14.79 4.48 9.14
N ASN A 75 14.15 3.84 10.14
CA ASN A 75 14.13 4.31 11.53
C ASN A 75 13.63 5.75 11.69
N ASN A 76 12.73 6.21 10.81
CA ASN A 76 12.19 7.57 10.82
C ASN A 76 11.24 7.86 12.00
N GLY A 77 10.96 6.85 12.84
CA GLY A 77 10.10 6.97 14.03
C GLY A 77 8.60 6.98 13.72
N SER A 78 8.19 6.82 12.46
CA SER A 78 6.79 6.83 12.02
C SER A 78 6.48 5.65 11.09
N TYR A 79 5.30 5.06 11.27
CA TYR A 79 4.78 4.06 10.31
C TYR A 79 4.09 4.71 9.10
N LEU A 80 3.92 6.04 9.11
CA LEU A 80 3.28 6.79 8.02
C LEU A 80 4.31 7.26 6.98
N GLN A 81 3.94 7.13 5.71
CA GLN A 81 4.75 7.57 4.57
C GLN A 81 4.01 8.67 3.81
N SER A 82 4.44 9.91 4.01
CA SER A 82 3.85 11.07 3.34
C SER A 82 4.39 11.24 1.94
N PHE A 83 3.51 11.49 0.97
CA PHE A 83 3.86 11.84 -0.40
C PHE A 83 2.94 12.94 -0.93
N VAL A 84 3.39 13.65 -1.96
CA VAL A 84 2.61 14.72 -2.60
C VAL A 84 1.79 14.14 -3.74
N MET A 85 0.51 14.48 -3.79
CA MET A 85 -0.36 14.19 -4.92
C MET A 85 -0.66 15.48 -5.69
N VAL A 86 -0.34 15.49 -6.98
CA VAL A 86 -0.67 16.61 -7.87
C VAL A 86 -1.96 16.29 -8.60
N GLN A 87 -2.97 17.13 -8.44
CA GLN A 87 -4.24 17.01 -9.17
C GLN A 87 -4.42 18.25 -10.06
N PRO A 88 -4.04 18.17 -11.35
CA PRO A 88 -4.27 19.26 -12.29
C PRO A 88 -5.76 19.55 -12.42
N LYS A 89 -6.15 20.81 -12.22
CA LYS A 89 -7.51 21.28 -12.46
C LYS A 89 -7.52 22.13 -13.72
N PHE A 90 -8.33 21.74 -14.71
CA PHE A 90 -8.53 22.56 -15.90
C PHE A 90 -9.25 23.86 -15.52
N ILE A 91 -8.66 25.00 -15.86
CA ILE A 91 -9.23 26.32 -15.59
C ILE A 91 -9.80 26.89 -16.89
N SER A 92 -8.98 26.97 -17.93
CA SER A 92 -9.38 27.47 -19.25
C SER A 92 -8.36 27.03 -20.31
N ALA A 93 -8.78 27.03 -21.56
CA ALA A 93 -7.89 26.94 -22.71
C ALA A 93 -8.42 27.84 -23.83
N SER A 94 -7.51 28.52 -24.49
CA SER A 94 -7.75 29.30 -25.70
C SER A 94 -6.68 28.95 -26.73
N GLY A 95 -7.02 29.11 -28.00
CA GLY A 95 -6.11 28.82 -29.10
C GLY A 95 -6.60 29.46 -30.38
N VAL A 96 -5.67 29.73 -31.28
CA VAL A 96 -5.93 30.16 -32.65
C VAL A 96 -5.31 29.11 -33.56
N LEU A 97 -6.10 28.57 -34.48
CA LEU A 97 -5.63 27.64 -35.49
C LEU A 97 -5.96 28.25 -36.85
N ASP A 98 -4.97 28.36 -37.73
CA ASP A 98 -5.11 28.96 -39.06
C ASP A 98 -5.77 30.36 -39.06
N GLY A 99 -5.48 31.16 -38.03
CA GLY A 99 -6.06 32.50 -37.85
C GLY A 99 -7.50 32.51 -37.31
N VAL A 100 -8.12 31.35 -37.07
CA VAL A 100 -9.47 31.22 -36.52
C VAL A 100 -9.41 30.95 -35.02
N GLN A 101 -10.16 31.71 -34.22
CA GLN A 101 -10.26 31.50 -32.79
C GLN A 101 -11.04 30.21 -32.48
N MET A 102 -10.43 29.31 -31.70
CA MET A 102 -11.03 28.05 -31.31
C MET A 102 -11.84 28.21 -30.02
N GLU A 103 -13.04 27.64 -30.00
CA GLU A 103 -13.84 27.56 -28.77
C GLU A 103 -13.27 26.51 -27.82
N THR A 104 -13.36 26.77 -26.51
CA THR A 104 -12.83 25.88 -25.46
C THR A 104 -13.39 24.45 -25.55
N ARG A 105 -14.61 24.24 -26.05
CA ARG A 105 -15.20 22.90 -26.21
C ARG A 105 -14.47 22.01 -27.22
N ASN A 106 -13.71 22.63 -28.13
CA ASN A 106 -12.92 21.95 -29.16
C ASN A 106 -11.44 21.83 -28.74
N LEU A 107 -11.09 22.21 -27.51
CA LEU A 107 -9.72 22.19 -26.99
C LEU A 107 -9.63 21.25 -25.78
N ILE A 108 -8.71 20.29 -25.84
CA ILE A 108 -8.35 19.43 -24.71
C ILE A 108 -6.86 19.63 -24.44
N VAL A 109 -6.54 20.01 -23.21
CA VAL A 109 -5.15 20.18 -22.76
C VAL A 109 -4.94 19.31 -21.53
N VAL A 110 -3.97 18.40 -21.60
CA VAL A 110 -3.56 17.55 -20.48
C VAL A 110 -2.10 17.89 -20.17
N THR A 111 -1.86 18.52 -19.02
CA THR A 111 -0.52 18.92 -18.59
C THR A 111 -0.37 18.88 -17.07
N CYS A 112 0.84 18.62 -16.62
CA CYS A 112 1.23 18.78 -15.21
C CYS A 112 1.90 20.14 -14.94
N LYS A 113 2.13 20.96 -15.98
CA LYS A 113 2.63 22.33 -15.84
C LYS A 113 1.48 23.28 -15.47
N PRO A 114 1.70 24.27 -14.58
CA PRO A 114 0.68 25.26 -14.24
C PRO A 114 0.14 26.03 -15.44
N GLU A 115 1.00 26.28 -16.44
CA GLU A 115 0.66 26.94 -17.69
C GLU A 115 1.35 26.21 -18.85
N LEU A 116 0.63 26.06 -19.95
CA LEU A 116 1.15 25.49 -21.19
C LEU A 116 0.94 26.51 -22.31
N GLN A 117 2.04 27.01 -22.86
CA GLN A 117 2.05 27.84 -24.06
C GLN A 117 2.67 27.01 -25.19
N LEU A 118 1.96 26.89 -26.30
CA LEU A 118 2.42 26.20 -27.51
C LEU A 118 2.35 27.18 -28.68
N ASN A 119 3.37 27.15 -29.52
CA ASN A 119 3.46 27.89 -30.78
C ASN A 119 4.05 26.98 -31.88
N GLU A 120 4.16 27.51 -33.11
CA GLU A 120 4.67 26.78 -34.27
C GLU A 120 6.09 26.19 -34.08
N GLY A 121 6.89 26.77 -33.17
CA GLY A 121 8.25 26.30 -32.86
C GLY A 121 8.34 25.36 -31.65
N SER A 122 7.21 24.91 -31.10
CA SER A 122 7.18 24.05 -29.90
C SER A 122 7.33 22.55 -30.20
N GLY A 123 7.63 22.18 -31.45
CA GLY A 123 7.81 20.80 -31.94
C GLY A 123 9.26 20.39 -32.13
#